data_AF-A0A382AL69-F1
#
_entry.id   AF-A0A382AL69-F1
#
_cell.length_a   1.000
_cell.length_b   1.000
_cell.length_c   1.000
_cell.angle_alpha   90.00
_cell.angle_beta   90.00
_cell.angle_gamma   90.00
#
_symmetry.space_group_name_H-M   'P 1'
#
loop_
_entity.id
_entity.type
_entity.pdbx_description
1 polymer ?
#
loop_
_entity_poly.entity_id
_entity_poly.type
_entity_poly.pdbx_seq_one_letter_code
_entity_poly.pdbx_strand_id
1 'polypeptide(L)'
;MTIVQEKVRSFIPFKAKSSPGGWISHNCPMCMSLGHKRADTKGRGGWRFNQDGAIGYNCFNCGFKTVYKSGKLNPKLVKLLKALGAQKQEIDDIQLTAIRTSDLVKTAWQEKTTTVDEWKEVILPGSAKKINECDATENFVEAVKYIADRKL
;
A
#
# COMPACT_ATOMS: atom_id res chain seq x y z
N MET A 1 6.14 -11.87 -8.76
CA MET A 1 4.77 -11.94 -8.19
C MET A 1 4.87 -12.22 -6.71
N THR A 2 3.91 -11.78 -5.91
CA THR A 2 3.90 -12.10 -4.46
C THR A 2 3.15 -13.41 -4.20
N ILE A 3 3.44 -14.08 -3.08
CA ILE A 3 2.73 -15.31 -2.65
C ILE A 3 1.22 -15.06 -2.55
N VAL A 4 0.82 -13.86 -2.11
CA VAL A 4 -0.60 -13.47 -2.05
C VAL A 4 -1.22 -13.44 -3.45
N GLN A 5 -0.51 -12.90 -4.46
CA GLN A 5 -0.99 -12.89 -5.84
C GLN A 5 -1.15 -14.31 -6.41
N GLU A 6 -0.21 -15.21 -6.10
CA GLU A 6 -0.26 -16.62 -6.55
C GLU A 6 -1.45 -17.36 -5.95
N LYS A 7 -1.66 -17.24 -4.63
CA LYS A 7 -2.83 -17.83 -3.96
C LYS A 7 -4.15 -17.24 -4.45
N VAL A 8 -4.21 -15.96 -4.81
CA VAL A 8 -5.44 -15.38 -5.40
C VAL A 8 -5.65 -15.86 -6.83
N ARG A 9 -4.57 -16.04 -7.60
CA ARG A 9 -4.63 -16.54 -8.98
C ARG A 9 -5.14 -17.98 -9.08
N SER A 10 -4.93 -18.83 -8.06
CA SER A 10 -5.44 -20.21 -8.09
C SER A 10 -6.97 -20.31 -8.13
N PHE A 11 -7.68 -19.25 -7.73
CA PHE A 11 -9.15 -19.15 -7.83
C PHE A 11 -9.63 -18.60 -9.18
N ILE A 12 -8.73 -18.22 -10.08
CA ILE A 12 -9.12 -17.75 -11.41
C ILE A 12 -9.51 -18.98 -12.26
N PRO A 13 -10.69 -18.97 -12.90
CA PRO A 13 -11.11 -20.07 -13.76
C PRO A 13 -10.11 -20.34 -14.89
N PHE A 14 -9.85 -21.62 -15.18
CA PHE A 14 -8.89 -22.05 -16.22
C PHE A 14 -9.18 -21.45 -17.61
N LYS A 15 -10.45 -21.24 -17.95
CA LYS A 15 -10.88 -20.66 -19.24
C LYS A 15 -10.76 -19.12 -19.29
N ALA A 16 -10.07 -18.49 -18.34
CA ALA A 16 -9.87 -17.05 -18.34
C ALA A 16 -8.99 -16.61 -19.52
N LYS A 17 -9.31 -15.44 -20.08
CA LYS A 17 -8.62 -14.87 -21.24
C LYS A 17 -7.64 -13.79 -20.78
N SER A 18 -6.36 -13.96 -21.09
CA SER A 18 -5.34 -12.94 -20.85
C SER A 18 -5.28 -11.97 -22.02
N SER A 19 -5.24 -10.67 -21.75
CA SER A 19 -5.00 -9.63 -22.75
C SER A 19 -3.55 -9.13 -22.69
N PRO A 20 -3.00 -8.60 -23.80
CA PRO A 20 -1.66 -7.99 -23.82
C PRO A 20 -1.49 -6.86 -22.80
N GLY A 21 -2.60 -6.19 -22.44
CA GLY A 21 -2.63 -5.14 -21.42
C GLY A 21 -2.56 -5.65 -19.98
N GLY A 22 -2.33 -6.95 -19.75
CA GLY A 22 -2.17 -7.54 -18.43
C GLY A 22 -3.48 -7.82 -17.68
N TRP A 23 -4.63 -7.74 -18.35
CA TRP A 23 -5.91 -8.14 -17.77
C TRP A 23 -6.13 -9.64 -17.94
N ILE A 24 -6.67 -10.29 -16.91
CA ILE A 24 -7.12 -11.69 -16.97
C ILE A 24 -8.63 -11.70 -16.77
N SER A 25 -9.37 -11.94 -17.85
CA SER A 25 -10.81 -11.76 -17.93
C SER A 25 -11.57 -13.09 -17.87
N HIS A 26 -12.62 -13.14 -17.06
CA HIS A 26 -13.52 -14.28 -16.91
C HIS A 26 -14.93 -13.81 -16.54
N ASN A 27 -15.89 -14.74 -16.48
CA ASN A 27 -17.28 -14.41 -16.17
C ASN A 27 -17.39 -13.92 -14.72
N CYS A 28 -17.85 -12.69 -14.52
CA CYS A 28 -17.97 -12.13 -13.19
C CYS A 28 -19.04 -12.82 -12.34
N PRO A 29 -18.69 -13.44 -11.19
CA PRO A 29 -19.67 -14.11 -10.32
C PRO A 29 -20.53 -13.12 -9.53
N MET A 30 -20.11 -11.85 -9.44
CA MET A 30 -20.79 -10.83 -8.66
C MET A 30 -21.99 -10.19 -9.36
N CYS A 31 -22.18 -10.40 -10.68
CA CYS A 31 -23.25 -9.74 -11.43
C CYS A 31 -24.65 -10.02 -10.85
N MET A 32 -24.96 -11.28 -10.56
CA MET A 32 -26.26 -11.66 -9.97
C MET A 32 -26.43 -11.07 -8.57
N SER A 33 -25.37 -11.11 -7.75
CA SER A 33 -25.37 -10.55 -6.39
C SER A 33 -25.53 -9.02 -6.35
N LEU A 34 -25.34 -8.33 -7.47
CA LEU A 34 -25.50 -6.87 -7.63
C LEU A 34 -26.77 -6.50 -8.39
N GLY A 35 -27.73 -7.42 -8.54
CA GLY A 35 -29.05 -7.12 -9.08
C GLY A 35 -29.19 -7.26 -10.60
N HIS A 36 -28.19 -7.81 -11.31
CA HIS A 36 -28.40 -8.17 -12.70
C HIS A 36 -29.27 -9.42 -12.81
N LYS A 37 -30.23 -9.41 -13.75
CA LYS A 37 -31.14 -10.54 -14.01
C LYS A 37 -30.45 -11.82 -14.51
N ARG A 38 -29.24 -11.69 -15.08
CA ARG A 38 -28.51 -12.80 -15.70
C ARG A 38 -27.05 -12.80 -15.28
N ALA A 39 -26.50 -14.00 -15.17
CA ALA A 39 -25.08 -14.21 -14.94
C ALA A 39 -24.24 -13.64 -16.09
N ASP A 40 -22.99 -13.30 -15.79
CA ASP A 40 -22.07 -12.87 -16.83
C ASP A 40 -21.68 -14.05 -17.73
N THR A 41 -21.80 -13.86 -19.04
CA THR A 41 -21.42 -14.86 -20.05
C THR A 41 -20.38 -14.34 -21.03
N LYS A 42 -19.96 -13.07 -20.88
CA LYS A 42 -19.09 -12.37 -21.83
C LYS A 42 -17.67 -12.13 -21.29
N GLY A 43 -17.33 -12.69 -20.14
CA GLY A 43 -15.99 -12.54 -19.56
C GLY A 43 -15.68 -11.10 -19.13
N ARG A 44 -16.64 -10.38 -18.55
CA ARG A 44 -16.51 -8.95 -18.23
C ARG A 44 -15.88 -8.68 -16.86
N GLY A 45 -15.56 -9.72 -16.10
CA GLY A 45 -14.80 -9.63 -14.85
C GLY A 45 -13.30 -9.73 -15.12
N GLY A 46 -12.58 -8.63 -14.99
CA GLY A 46 -11.14 -8.57 -15.22
C GLY A 46 -10.32 -8.48 -13.94
N TRP A 47 -9.32 -9.34 -13.81
CA TRP A 47 -8.25 -9.22 -12.82
C TRP A 47 -7.07 -8.44 -13.39
N ARG A 48 -6.40 -7.68 -12.53
CA ARG A 48 -5.14 -7.00 -12.80
C ARG A 48 -4.16 -7.30 -11.67
N PHE A 49 -3.01 -7.88 -12.02
CA PHE A 49 -1.94 -8.16 -11.08
C PHE A 49 -0.77 -7.25 -11.43
N ASN A 50 -0.43 -6.35 -10.52
CA ASN A 50 0.64 -5.38 -10.73
C ASN A 50 1.97 -5.91 -10.17
N GLN A 51 3.07 -5.36 -10.65
CA GLN A 51 4.42 -5.76 -10.22
C GLN A 51 4.71 -5.43 -8.75
N ASP A 52 4.07 -4.38 -8.22
CA ASP A 52 4.14 -3.95 -6.81
C ASP A 52 3.40 -4.87 -5.84
N GLY A 53 2.82 -5.98 -6.32
CA GLY A 53 2.04 -6.91 -5.51
C GLY A 53 0.56 -6.55 -5.39
N ALA A 54 0.12 -5.40 -5.93
CA ALA A 54 -1.27 -5.02 -5.89
C ALA A 54 -2.15 -5.95 -6.76
N ILE A 55 -3.38 -6.15 -6.31
CA ILE A 55 -4.41 -6.95 -6.97
C ILE A 55 -5.62 -6.06 -7.19
N GLY A 56 -5.96 -5.85 -8.46
CA GLY A 56 -7.18 -5.18 -8.87
C GLY A 56 -8.17 -6.18 -9.46
N TYR A 57 -9.45 -5.95 -9.21
CA TYR A 57 -10.53 -6.60 -9.95
C TYR A 57 -11.58 -5.58 -10.33
N ASN A 58 -12.05 -5.64 -11.58
CA ASN A 58 -13.11 -4.79 -12.09
C ASN A 58 -14.07 -5.59 -12.98
N CYS A 59 -15.38 -5.49 -12.73
CA CYS A 59 -16.40 -5.98 -13.65
C CYS A 59 -16.96 -4.84 -14.50
N PHE A 60 -16.75 -4.93 -15.81
CA PHE A 60 -17.25 -3.96 -16.80
C PHE A 60 -18.75 -4.09 -17.11
N ASN A 61 -19.50 -4.90 -16.36
CA ASN A 61 -20.95 -5.03 -16.46
C ASN A 61 -21.67 -4.48 -15.24
N CYS A 62 -21.38 -5.04 -14.06
CA CYS A 62 -22.06 -4.67 -12.82
C CYS A 62 -21.34 -3.61 -12.00
N GLY A 63 -20.16 -3.15 -12.46
CA GLY A 63 -19.37 -2.14 -11.76
C GLY A 63 -18.71 -2.64 -10.46
N PHE A 64 -18.76 -3.94 -10.17
CA PHE A 64 -18.05 -4.49 -9.01
C PHE A 64 -16.55 -4.23 -9.14
N LYS A 65 -15.99 -3.54 -8.16
CA LYS A 65 -14.57 -3.20 -8.10
C LYS A 65 -13.98 -3.46 -6.73
N THR A 66 -12.77 -3.99 -6.70
CA THR A 66 -11.97 -4.14 -5.49
C THR A 66 -10.48 -4.01 -5.80
N VAL A 67 -9.73 -3.43 -4.86
CA VAL A 67 -8.28 -3.26 -4.96
C VAL A 67 -7.66 -3.66 -3.62
N TYR A 68 -6.62 -4.48 -3.68
CA TYR A 68 -5.74 -4.82 -2.58
C TYR A 68 -4.32 -4.36 -2.92
N LYS A 69 -3.63 -3.74 -1.96
CA LYS A 69 -2.22 -3.31 -2.11
C LYS A 69 -1.33 -4.07 -1.14
N SER A 70 -1.62 -3.97 0.16
CA SER A 70 -0.88 -4.65 1.22
C SER A 70 -1.75 -4.83 2.46
N GLY A 71 -1.36 -5.75 3.35
CA GLY A 71 -1.95 -5.94 4.67
C GLY A 71 -3.24 -6.74 4.64
N LYS A 72 -4.27 -6.27 5.33
CA LYS A 72 -5.53 -7.02 5.46
C LYS A 72 -6.26 -7.07 4.11
N LEU A 73 -6.86 -8.22 3.76
CA LEU A 73 -7.73 -8.30 2.58
C LEU A 73 -8.99 -7.48 2.86
N ASN A 74 -9.40 -6.66 1.90
CA ASN A 74 -10.62 -5.90 2.06
C ASN A 74 -11.87 -6.82 1.95
N PRO A 75 -13.00 -6.47 2.59
CA PRO A 75 -14.20 -7.31 2.59
C PRO A 75 -14.75 -7.62 1.18
N LYS A 76 -14.58 -6.71 0.21
CA LYS A 76 -15.03 -6.93 -1.16
C LYS A 76 -14.21 -8.02 -1.85
N LEU A 77 -12.90 -8.02 -1.67
CA LEU A 77 -12.03 -9.07 -2.21
C LEU A 77 -12.36 -10.42 -1.58
N VAL A 78 -12.59 -10.46 -0.27
CA VAL A 78 -13.05 -11.68 0.42
C VAL A 78 -14.40 -12.16 -0.16
N LYS A 79 -15.36 -11.27 -0.36
CA LYS A 79 -16.65 -11.61 -0.98
C LYS A 79 -16.49 -12.18 -2.39
N LEU A 80 -15.59 -11.61 -3.19
CA LEU A 80 -15.29 -12.09 -4.54
C LEU A 80 -14.65 -13.49 -4.52
N LEU A 81 -13.68 -13.73 -3.64
CA LEU A 81 -13.03 -15.04 -3.51
C LEU A 81 -14.04 -16.12 -3.10
N LYS A 82 -14.94 -15.82 -2.14
CA LYS A 82 -16.05 -16.71 -1.79
C LYS A 82 -16.95 -17.02 -2.98
N ALA A 83 -17.27 -16.00 -3.79
CA ALA A 83 -18.09 -16.16 -4.99
C ALA A 83 -17.37 -16.97 -6.09
N LEU A 84 -16.05 -17.13 -6.01
CA LEU A 84 -15.24 -17.99 -6.88
C LEU A 84 -15.01 -19.39 -6.31
N GLY A 85 -15.60 -19.70 -5.15
CA GLY A 85 -15.54 -21.02 -4.53
C GLY A 85 -14.48 -21.17 -3.44
N ALA A 86 -13.77 -20.10 -3.05
CA ALA A 86 -12.81 -20.17 -1.97
C ALA A 86 -13.50 -20.50 -0.63
N GLN A 87 -13.00 -21.51 0.05
CA GLN A 87 -13.44 -21.91 1.38
C GLN A 87 -12.92 -20.93 2.44
N LYS A 88 -13.54 -20.95 3.63
CA LYS A 88 -13.16 -20.07 4.74
C LYS A 88 -11.67 -20.26 5.10
N GLN A 89 -11.21 -21.50 5.22
CA GLN A 89 -9.82 -21.81 5.58
C GLN A 89 -8.83 -21.25 4.57
N GLU A 90 -9.10 -21.38 3.27
CA GLU A 90 -8.24 -20.83 2.22
C GLU A 90 -8.17 -19.30 2.28
N ILE A 91 -9.30 -18.64 2.56
CA ILE A 91 -9.36 -17.19 2.73
C ILE A 91 -8.56 -16.75 3.96
N ASP A 92 -8.69 -17.47 5.08
CA ASP A 92 -7.97 -17.19 6.32
C ASP A 92 -6.45 -17.37 6.11
N ASP A 93 -6.03 -18.39 5.34
CA ASP A 93 -4.64 -18.61 4.95
C ASP A 93 -4.08 -17.48 4.08
N ILE A 94 -4.84 -17.03 3.07
CA ILE A 94 -4.44 -15.88 2.24
C ILE A 94 -4.36 -14.62 3.11
N GLN A 95 -5.32 -14.43 4.02
CA GLN A 95 -5.37 -13.30 4.93
C GLN A 95 -4.16 -13.25 5.85
N LEU A 96 -3.78 -14.38 6.44
CA LEU A 96 -2.60 -14.49 7.30
C LEU A 96 -1.31 -14.23 6.50
N THR A 97 -1.22 -14.79 5.29
CA THR A 97 -0.08 -14.56 4.38
C THR A 97 0.05 -13.06 4.06
N ALA A 98 -1.06 -12.40 3.74
CA ALA A 98 -1.09 -10.99 3.38
C ALA A 98 -0.66 -10.06 4.53
N ILE A 99 -1.06 -10.37 5.77
CA ILE A 99 -0.65 -9.64 6.98
C ILE A 99 0.86 -9.82 7.21
N ARG A 100 1.35 -11.07 7.21
CA ARG A 100 2.78 -11.37 7.40
C ARG A 100 3.66 -10.68 6.37
N THR A 101 3.29 -10.75 5.08
CA THR A 101 4.04 -10.04 4.03
C THR A 101 4.04 -8.53 4.27
N SER A 102 2.94 -7.96 4.77
CA SER A 102 2.89 -6.52 5.05
C SER A 102 3.74 -6.10 6.25
N ASP A 103 3.82 -6.94 7.27
CA ASP A 103 4.61 -6.65 8.47
C ASP A 103 6.10 -6.74 8.16
N LEU A 104 6.54 -7.75 7.38
CA LEU A 104 7.92 -7.85 6.88
C LEU A 104 8.34 -6.63 6.05
N VAL A 105 7.40 -6.10 5.25
CA VAL A 105 7.64 -4.88 4.49
C VAL A 105 7.83 -3.71 5.47
N LYS A 106 6.94 -3.52 6.44
CA LYS A 106 7.05 -2.43 7.43
C LYS A 106 8.34 -2.50 8.25
N THR A 107 8.75 -3.69 8.71
CA THR A 107 10.02 -3.84 9.46
C THR A 107 11.21 -3.46 8.60
N ALA A 108 11.24 -3.86 7.33
CA ALA A 108 12.30 -3.47 6.40
C ALA A 108 12.33 -1.95 6.11
N TRP A 109 11.17 -1.26 6.12
CA TRP A 109 11.13 0.21 6.00
C TRP A 109 11.55 0.92 7.29
N GLN A 110 11.32 0.33 8.46
CA GLN A 110 11.72 0.93 9.75
C GLN A 110 13.22 0.81 10.02
N GLU A 111 13.91 -0.19 9.46
CA GLU A 111 15.39 -0.27 9.52
C GLU A 111 16.10 0.81 8.69
N LYS A 112 15.37 1.60 7.88
CA LYS A 112 15.87 2.80 7.19
C LYS A 112 15.68 4.10 7.99
N THR A 113 15.61 4.05 9.31
CA THR A 113 15.97 5.24 10.09
C THR A 113 17.46 5.48 9.93
N THR A 114 17.82 6.53 9.20
CA THR A 114 19.18 7.06 9.13
C THR A 114 19.69 7.25 10.56
N THR A 115 20.47 6.30 11.06
CA THR A 115 21.28 6.54 12.25
C THR A 115 22.29 7.59 11.80
N VAL A 116 22.20 8.79 12.37
CA VAL A 116 23.32 9.72 12.29
C VAL A 116 24.38 9.08 13.17
N ASP A 117 25.24 8.27 12.55
CA ASP A 117 26.15 7.38 13.28
C ASP A 117 27.10 8.18 14.18
N GLU A 118 27.52 9.38 13.76
CA GLU A 118 28.34 10.27 14.58
C GLU A 118 28.02 11.74 14.27
N TRP A 119 27.61 12.50 15.28
CA TRP A 119 27.54 13.96 15.19
C TRP A 119 28.97 14.49 15.16
N LYS A 120 29.36 15.16 14.08
CA LYS A 120 30.67 15.82 14.02
C LYS A 120 30.67 16.97 15.02
N GLU A 121 31.52 16.90 16.04
CA GLU A 121 31.78 18.04 16.91
C GLU A 121 32.41 19.15 16.09
N VAL A 122 31.77 20.32 16.10
CA VAL A 122 32.29 21.53 15.47
C VAL A 122 32.72 22.47 16.57
N ILE A 123 33.99 22.89 16.53
CA ILE A 123 34.53 23.89 17.46
C ILE A 123 33.91 25.24 17.10
N LEU A 124 33.45 25.98 18.11
CA LEU A 124 32.95 27.34 17.92
C LEU A 124 34.06 28.24 17.33
N PRO A 125 33.73 29.16 16.40
CA PRO A 125 34.69 30.14 15.91
C PRO A 125 35.32 30.93 17.06
N GLY A 126 36.60 31.30 16.95
CA GLY A 126 37.29 32.06 18.01
C GLY A 126 36.69 33.44 18.34
N SER A 127 35.85 33.97 17.46
CA SER A 127 35.09 35.21 17.65
C SER A 127 33.70 34.99 18.26
N ALA A 128 33.33 33.76 18.60
CA ALA A 128 32.05 33.44 19.21
C ALA A 128 31.96 34.07 20.60
N LYS A 129 30.86 34.78 20.84
CA LYS A 129 30.52 35.39 22.13
C LYS A 129 29.27 34.72 22.69
N LYS A 130 29.15 34.70 24.02
CA LYS A 130 27.91 34.27 24.67
C LYS A 130 26.81 35.30 24.43
N ILE A 131 25.57 34.83 24.39
CA ILE A 131 24.40 35.69 24.07
C ILE A 131 24.24 36.87 25.04
N ASN A 132 24.68 36.72 26.28
CA ASN A 132 24.66 37.74 27.34
C ASN A 132 25.81 38.76 27.25
N GLU A 133 26.82 38.49 26.44
CA GLU A 133 28.01 39.33 26.23
C GLU A 133 27.99 40.00 24.84
N CYS A 134 26.88 39.87 24.12
CA CYS A 134 26.68 40.47 22.80
C CYS A 134 26.04 41.84 22.92
N ASP A 135 26.56 42.81 22.16
CA ASP A 135 25.93 44.11 21.99
C ASP A 135 24.63 44.00 21.17
N ALA A 136 23.64 44.81 21.51
CA ALA A 136 22.33 44.86 20.85
C ALA A 136 22.39 45.51 19.46
N THR A 137 23.18 44.90 18.57
CA THR A 137 23.26 45.25 17.16
C THR A 137 22.03 44.72 16.41
N GLU A 138 21.75 45.29 15.23
CA GLU A 138 20.63 44.86 14.39
C GLU A 138 20.67 43.35 14.08
N ASN A 139 21.86 42.83 13.73
CA ASN A 139 22.10 41.40 13.51
C ASN A 139 21.84 40.54 14.75
N PHE A 140 22.15 41.04 15.95
CA PHE A 140 21.87 40.34 17.20
C PHE A 140 20.37 40.23 17.45
N VAL A 141 19.63 41.31 17.23
CA VAL A 141 18.17 41.33 17.38
C VAL A 141 17.50 40.37 16.40
N GLU A 142 17.97 40.31 15.16
CA GLU A 142 17.49 39.35 14.16
C GLU A 142 17.78 37.90 14.57
N ALA A 143 18.98 37.61 15.07
CA ALA A 143 19.34 36.28 15.54
C ALA A 143 18.49 35.82 16.74
N VAL A 144 18.21 36.71 17.70
CA VAL A 144 17.35 36.40 18.86
C VAL A 144 15.91 36.12 18.41
N LYS A 145 15.37 36.93 17.49
CA LYS A 145 14.03 36.69 16.91
C LYS A 145 13.95 35.33 16.22
N TYR A 146 14.97 35.00 15.43
CA TYR A 146 15.06 33.72 14.74
C TYR A 146 15.04 32.52 15.70
N ILE A 147 15.75 32.59 16.82
CA ILE A 147 15.75 31.54 17.85
C ILE A 147 14.36 31.40 18.49
N ALA A 148 13.75 32.53 18.87
CA ALA A 148 12.44 32.56 19.50
C ALA A 148 11.31 31.99 18.61
N ASP A 149 11.30 32.34 17.32
CA ASP A 149 10.30 31.86 16.35
C ASP A 149 10.34 30.34 16.16
N ARG A 150 11.51 29.74 16.37
CA ARG A 150 11.70 28.29 16.24
C ARG A 150 11.45 27.49 17.51
N LYS A 151 11.14 28.16 18.63
CA LYS A 151 10.92 27.51 19.95
C LYS A 151 12.09 26.61 20.35
N LEU A 152 13.32 27.03 20.05
CA LEU A 152 14.54 26.38 20.51
C LEU A 152 14.88 26.78 21.94
#